data_AF-A0A354Z130-F1
#
_entry.id   AF-A0A354Z130-F1
#
_cell.length_a   1.000
_cell.length_b   1.000
_cell.length_c   1.000
_cell.angle_alpha   90.00
_cell.angle_beta   90.00
_cell.angle_gamma   90.00
#
_symmetry.space_group_name_H-M   'P 1'
#
loop_
_entity.id
_entity.type
_entity.pdbx_description
1 polymer ?
#
loop_
_entity_poly.entity_id
_entity_poly.type
_entity_poly.pdbx_seq_one_letter_code
_entity_poly.pdbx_strand_id
1 'polypeptide(L)'
;DWRVLGHSLLVEQGVFVIAGGLLAALLLPWPNRVLGHGMDSGWAEVLALAQASPVLVLSLVVIVVLTAISVLIWLGRRGGLRLSAPVWLALLVGHGALHVVLGLGLYPLLAAVLPDAAAALGPWGTVGALAFANVAGILAVIAPAGLGVREAGLAALLLAWASWPDALAFAALARLLSVLADLAFVVFAGIAGRLMADSDPANRFD
;
A
#
# COMPACT_ATOMS: atom_id res chain seq x y z
N ASP A 1 -26.09 3.00 8.78
CA ASP A 1 -26.77 3.09 7.47
C ASP A 1 -25.85 2.53 6.39
N TRP A 2 -26.27 1.48 5.69
CA TRP A 2 -25.48 0.84 4.63
C TRP A 2 -25.18 1.79 3.46
N ARG A 3 -26.01 2.81 3.23
CA ARG A 3 -25.80 3.82 2.17
C ARG A 3 -24.60 4.70 2.45
N VAL A 4 -24.42 5.09 3.71
CA VAL A 4 -23.29 5.89 4.18
C VAL A 4 -21.99 5.10 4.07
N LEU A 5 -22.02 3.83 4.49
CA LEU A 5 -20.88 2.93 4.35
C LEU A 5 -20.48 2.73 2.89
N GLY A 6 -21.47 2.49 2.00
CA GLY A 6 -21.23 2.36 0.57
C GLY A 6 -20.61 3.61 -0.05
N HIS A 7 -21.12 4.81 0.28
CA HIS A 7 -20.55 6.06 -0.22
C HIS A 7 -19.13 6.30 0.28
N SER A 8 -18.87 6.04 1.57
CA SER A 8 -17.53 6.11 2.15
C SER A 8 -16.55 5.25 1.38
N LEU A 9 -16.91 3.99 1.16
CA LEU A 9 -16.06 3.02 0.47
C LEU A 9 -15.79 3.45 -0.96
N LEU A 10 -16.80 3.94 -1.69
CA LEU A 10 -16.61 4.46 -3.06
C LEU A 10 -15.67 5.67 -3.11
N VAL A 11 -15.79 6.60 -2.16
CA VAL A 11 -14.91 7.77 -2.07
C VAL A 11 -13.48 7.35 -1.77
N GLU A 12 -13.28 6.44 -0.82
CA GLU A 12 -11.98 5.90 -0.45
C GLU A 12 -11.30 5.19 -1.63
N GLN A 13 -12.01 4.26 -2.29
CA GLN A 13 -11.49 3.57 -3.47
C GLN A 13 -11.19 4.54 -4.60
N GLY A 14 -12.03 5.56 -4.81
CA GLY A 14 -11.78 6.62 -5.79
C GLY A 14 -10.50 7.41 -5.51
N VAL A 15 -10.28 7.84 -4.27
CA VAL A 15 -9.03 8.53 -3.86
C VAL A 15 -7.83 7.61 -4.02
N PHE A 16 -7.95 6.36 -3.57
CA PHE A 16 -6.90 5.35 -3.70
C PHE A 16 -6.50 5.17 -5.17
N VAL A 17 -7.49 5.02 -6.07
CA VAL A 17 -7.25 4.87 -7.51
C VAL A 17 -6.58 6.11 -8.12
N ILE A 18 -7.04 7.31 -7.76
CA ILE A 18 -6.44 8.56 -8.26
C ILE A 18 -4.99 8.69 -7.78
N ALA A 19 -4.73 8.47 -6.49
CA ALA A 19 -3.39 8.56 -5.92
C ALA A 19 -2.43 7.53 -6.55
N GLY A 20 -2.89 6.28 -6.67
CA GLY A 20 -2.13 5.21 -7.31
C GLY A 20 -1.87 5.46 -8.79
N GLY A 21 -2.87 5.98 -9.52
CA GLY A 21 -2.74 6.33 -10.93
C GLY A 21 -1.74 7.45 -11.17
N LEU A 22 -1.77 8.50 -10.33
CA LEU A 22 -0.79 9.59 -10.39
C LEU A 22 0.64 9.10 -10.12
N LEU A 23 0.83 8.26 -9.10
CA LEU A 23 2.13 7.67 -8.79
C LEU A 23 2.63 6.75 -9.92
N ALA A 24 1.77 5.89 -10.46
CA ALA A 24 2.12 5.04 -11.59
C ALA A 24 2.54 5.87 -12.82
N ALA A 25 1.77 6.90 -13.17
CA ALA A 25 2.06 7.77 -14.30
C ALA A 25 3.36 8.57 -14.10
N LEU A 26 3.66 8.98 -12.86
CA LEU A 26 4.88 9.73 -12.55
C LEU A 26 6.14 8.83 -12.54
N LEU A 27 6.03 7.62 -11.97
CA LEU A 27 7.19 6.79 -11.64
C LEU A 27 7.53 5.75 -12.72
N LEU A 28 6.55 5.21 -13.44
CA LEU A 28 6.78 4.17 -14.46
C LEU A 28 7.55 4.64 -15.71
N PRO A 29 7.41 5.88 -16.21
CA PRO A 29 8.21 6.32 -17.37
C PRO A 29 9.68 6.62 -17.02
N TRP A 30 10.01 6.71 -15.73
CA TRP A 30 11.32 7.15 -15.23
C TRP A 30 11.95 6.19 -14.22
N PRO A 31 11.92 4.85 -14.42
CA PRO A 31 12.27 3.90 -13.36
C PRO A 31 13.71 4.08 -12.87
N ASN A 32 14.65 4.36 -13.81
CA ASN A 32 16.08 4.49 -13.52
C ASN A 32 16.72 5.83 -13.89
N ARG A 33 16.00 6.76 -14.56
CA ARG A 33 16.64 7.91 -15.22
C ARG A 33 16.92 9.13 -14.32
N VAL A 34 16.28 9.24 -13.16
CA VAL A 34 16.42 10.43 -12.29
C VAL A 34 17.37 10.18 -11.11
N LEU A 35 17.60 8.93 -10.70
CA LEU A 35 18.38 8.62 -9.48
C LEU A 35 19.44 7.51 -9.66
N GLY A 36 19.49 6.83 -10.81
CA GLY A 36 20.45 5.74 -11.09
C GLY A 36 21.92 6.14 -11.25
N HIS A 37 22.26 7.42 -11.09
CA HIS A 37 23.65 7.88 -11.02
C HIS A 37 24.12 8.24 -9.59
N GLY A 38 23.26 8.11 -8.57
CA GLY A 38 23.62 8.40 -7.18
C GLY A 38 23.20 7.35 -6.14
N MET A 39 22.53 6.26 -6.54
CA MET A 39 21.88 5.33 -5.59
C MET A 39 22.61 4.00 -5.36
N ASP A 40 23.67 3.68 -6.09
CA ASP A 40 24.41 2.40 -5.92
C ASP A 40 25.13 2.30 -4.56
N SER A 41 25.40 3.42 -3.88
CA SER A 41 25.92 3.46 -2.50
C SER A 41 24.84 3.63 -1.43
N GLY A 42 23.71 4.26 -1.75
CA GLY A 42 22.68 4.62 -0.76
C GLY A 42 21.74 3.48 -0.36
N TRP A 43 21.50 2.49 -1.21
CA TRP A 43 20.59 1.38 -0.88
C TRP A 43 21.19 0.38 0.11
N ALA A 44 22.50 0.14 0.06
CA ALA A 44 23.18 -0.65 1.08
C ALA A 44 23.05 0.02 2.45
N GLU A 45 23.10 1.35 2.51
CA GLU A 45 22.86 2.12 3.73
C GLU A 45 21.39 2.11 4.16
N VAL A 46 20.41 2.20 3.26
CA VAL A 46 18.97 2.13 3.60
C VAL A 46 18.55 0.73 4.07
N LEU A 47 19.07 -0.33 3.44
CA LEU A 47 18.85 -1.71 3.92
C LEU A 47 19.54 -1.94 5.26
N ALA A 48 20.77 -1.43 5.42
CA ALA A 48 21.46 -1.42 6.70
C ALA A 48 20.72 -0.57 7.74
N LEU A 49 20.08 0.56 7.38
CA LEU A 49 19.29 1.41 8.27
C LEU A 49 17.96 0.77 8.66
N ALA A 50 17.30 0.07 7.74
CA ALA A 50 16.09 -0.69 8.02
C ALA A 50 16.37 -1.90 8.93
N GLN A 51 17.55 -2.51 8.81
CA GLN A 51 18.03 -3.57 9.71
C GLN A 51 18.63 -3.02 11.02
N ALA A 52 19.20 -1.81 11.02
CA ALA A 52 19.86 -1.21 12.17
C ALA A 52 18.97 -0.27 13.00
N SER A 53 17.84 0.18 12.47
CA SER A 53 17.00 1.20 13.12
C SER A 53 15.53 0.75 13.20
N PRO A 54 15.15 0.07 14.31
CA PRO A 54 13.74 -0.16 14.63
C PRO A 54 12.90 1.12 14.66
N VAL A 55 13.53 2.30 14.79
CA VAL A 55 12.89 3.62 14.74
C VAL A 55 12.35 3.97 13.35
N LEU A 56 13.00 3.55 12.26
CA LEU A 56 12.51 3.82 10.91
C LEU A 56 11.27 2.96 10.60
N VAL A 57 11.31 1.68 10.98
CA VAL A 57 10.18 0.75 10.89
C VAL A 57 9.03 1.23 11.78
N LEU A 58 9.32 1.65 13.02
CA LEU A 58 8.34 2.23 13.93
C LEU A 58 7.74 3.52 13.37
N SER A 59 8.53 4.40 12.76
CA SER A 59 8.05 5.63 12.11
C SER A 59 7.08 5.33 10.96
N LEU A 60 7.39 4.31 10.17
CA LEU A 60 6.52 3.83 9.09
C LEU A 60 5.20 3.26 9.64
N VAL A 61 5.27 2.44 10.69
CA VAL A 61 4.09 1.92 11.40
C VAL A 61 3.27 3.07 11.99
N VAL A 62 3.91 4.07 12.60
CA VAL A 62 3.26 5.25 13.16
C VAL A 62 2.57 6.08 12.07
N ILE A 63 3.19 6.28 10.92
CA ILE A 63 2.56 7.01 9.80
C ILE A 63 1.34 6.26 9.27
N VAL A 64 1.44 4.93 9.10
CA VAL A 64 0.31 4.10 8.68
C VAL A 64 -0.82 4.13 9.71
N VAL A 65 -0.50 4.02 11.01
CA VAL A 65 -1.46 4.08 12.12
C VAL A 65 -2.10 5.47 12.23
N LEU A 66 -1.34 6.56 12.14
CA LEU A 66 -1.87 7.93 12.17
C LEU A 66 -2.74 8.22 10.94
N THR A 67 -2.39 7.67 9.78
CA THR A 67 -3.21 7.77 8.56
C THR A 67 -4.52 7.01 8.74
N ALA A 68 -4.47 5.78 9.28
CA ALA A 68 -5.66 4.99 9.59
C ALA A 68 -6.55 5.68 10.64
N ILE A 69 -5.98 6.22 11.72
CA ILE A 69 -6.71 7.00 12.74
C ILE A 69 -7.34 8.25 12.12
N SER A 70 -6.62 8.97 11.25
CA SER A 70 -7.14 10.16 10.58
C SER A 70 -8.30 9.83 9.64
N VAL A 71 -8.23 8.70 8.93
CA VAL A 71 -9.33 8.19 8.09
C VAL A 71 -10.52 7.76 8.95
N LEU A 72 -10.31 7.07 10.08
CA LEU A 72 -11.39 6.67 10.99
C LEU A 72 -12.08 7.86 11.67
N ILE A 73 -11.32 8.85 12.14
CA ILE A 73 -11.86 10.11 12.69
C ILE A 73 -12.61 10.89 11.61
N TRP A 74 -12.07 10.90 10.39
CA TRP A 74 -12.70 11.55 9.27
C TRP A 74 -14.02 10.87 8.89
N LEU A 75 -14.06 9.55 8.73
CA LEU A 75 -15.28 8.78 8.44
C LEU A 75 -16.34 8.92 9.54
N GLY A 76 -15.93 8.93 10.81
CA GLY A 76 -16.82 9.13 11.95
C GLY A 76 -17.51 10.49 11.97
N ARG A 77 -16.89 11.53 11.39
CA ARG A 77 -17.47 12.89 11.34
C ARG A 77 -18.48 13.07 10.22
N ARG A 78 -18.71 12.05 9.39
CA ARG A 78 -18.97 12.32 7.99
C ARG A 78 -20.03 11.44 7.31
N GLY A 79 -21.13 11.16 8.00
CA GLY A 79 -22.35 10.58 7.42
C GLY A 79 -23.18 11.47 6.46
N GLY A 80 -22.57 12.45 5.74
CA GLY A 80 -23.22 13.31 4.72
C GLY A 80 -22.45 14.61 4.35
N LEU A 81 -21.71 14.65 3.23
CA LEU A 81 -20.43 15.40 3.20
C LEU A 81 -20.06 16.35 2.06
N ARG A 82 -19.76 17.58 2.45
CA ARG A 82 -18.95 18.55 1.68
C ARG A 82 -17.52 18.55 2.18
N LEU A 83 -16.59 17.88 1.48
CA LEU A 83 -15.16 17.91 1.82
C LEU A 83 -14.56 19.28 1.49
N SER A 84 -13.81 19.86 2.42
CA SER A 84 -12.95 20.99 2.11
C SER A 84 -11.71 20.50 1.34
N ALA A 85 -11.15 21.36 0.48
CA ALA A 85 -9.97 21.04 -0.33
C ALA A 85 -8.77 20.51 0.50
N PRO A 86 -8.45 21.06 1.69
CA PRO A 86 -7.35 20.53 2.51
C PRO A 86 -7.53 19.07 2.90
N VAL A 87 -8.78 18.62 3.07
CA VAL A 87 -9.06 17.25 3.47
C VAL A 87 -8.94 16.29 2.29
N TRP A 88 -9.38 16.69 1.09
CA TRP A 88 -9.10 15.93 -0.12
C TRP A 88 -7.59 15.78 -0.36
N LEU A 89 -6.83 16.85 -0.16
CA LEU A 89 -5.38 16.81 -0.27
C LEU A 89 -4.78 15.85 0.75
N ALA A 90 -5.21 15.91 2.02
CA ALA A 90 -4.74 15.00 3.06
C ALA A 90 -5.05 13.53 2.73
N LEU A 91 -6.24 13.24 2.20
CA LEU A 91 -6.60 11.89 1.77
C LEU A 91 -5.73 11.43 0.60
N LEU A 92 -5.52 12.25 -0.42
CA LEU A 92 -4.66 11.93 -1.56
C LEU A 92 -3.21 11.67 -1.12
N VAL A 93 -2.67 12.52 -0.24
CA VAL A 93 -1.31 12.38 0.31
C VAL A 93 -1.21 11.11 1.15
N GLY A 94 -2.18 10.83 2.02
CA GLY A 94 -2.20 9.63 2.84
C GLY A 94 -2.24 8.35 2.01
N HIS A 95 -3.10 8.29 0.99
CA HIS A 95 -3.18 7.14 0.08
C HIS A 95 -1.93 7.00 -0.80
N GLY A 96 -1.37 8.12 -1.28
CA GLY A 96 -0.11 8.13 -2.01
C GLY A 96 1.04 7.60 -1.15
N ALA A 97 1.11 8.02 0.12
CA ALA A 97 2.10 7.52 1.07
C ALA A 97 1.96 6.00 1.30
N LEU A 98 0.74 5.45 1.37
CA LEU A 98 0.52 4.01 1.45
C LEU A 98 1.11 3.27 0.24
N HIS A 99 0.90 3.76 -0.98
CA HIS A 99 1.51 3.16 -2.17
C HIS A 99 3.04 3.18 -2.12
N VAL A 100 3.63 4.31 -1.70
CA VAL A 100 5.08 4.45 -1.55
C VAL A 100 5.61 3.46 -0.51
N VAL A 101 5.01 3.41 0.66
CA VAL A 101 5.38 2.50 1.74
C VAL A 101 5.32 1.04 1.28
N LEU A 102 4.21 0.63 0.67
CA LEU A 102 4.04 -0.76 0.22
C LEU A 102 5.00 -1.11 -0.91
N GLY A 103 5.21 -0.21 -1.87
CA GLY A 103 6.13 -0.44 -2.99
C GLY A 103 7.59 -0.51 -2.56
N LEU A 104 8.02 0.40 -1.67
CA LEU A 104 9.37 0.37 -1.10
C LEU A 104 9.58 -0.87 -0.22
N GLY A 105 8.55 -1.29 0.54
CA GLY A 105 8.59 -2.53 1.32
C GLY A 105 8.65 -3.80 0.44
N LEU A 106 8.07 -3.74 -0.77
CA LEU A 106 8.10 -4.85 -1.72
C LEU A 106 9.42 -4.94 -2.51
N TYR A 107 10.14 -3.83 -2.67
CA TYR A 107 11.37 -3.78 -3.47
C TYR A 107 12.45 -4.79 -3.02
N PRO A 108 12.79 -4.97 -1.73
CA PRO A 108 13.75 -5.98 -1.32
C PRO A 108 13.36 -7.40 -1.74
N LEU A 109 12.06 -7.72 -1.72
CA LEU A 109 11.57 -9.01 -2.18
C LEU A 109 11.71 -9.14 -3.70
N LEU A 110 11.41 -8.08 -4.46
CA LEU A 110 11.62 -8.06 -5.90
C LEU A 110 13.10 -8.26 -6.24
N ALA A 111 14.00 -7.59 -5.53
CA ALA A 111 15.44 -7.73 -5.70
C ALA A 111 15.94 -9.14 -5.37
N ALA A 112 15.34 -9.82 -4.40
CA ALA A 112 15.69 -11.18 -4.03
C ALA A 112 15.18 -12.24 -5.02
N VAL A 113 13.98 -12.05 -5.59
CA VAL A 113 13.31 -13.07 -6.43
C VAL A 113 13.51 -12.81 -7.92
N LEU A 114 13.49 -11.55 -8.36
CA LEU A 114 13.60 -11.11 -9.76
C LEU A 114 14.64 -9.97 -9.87
N PRO A 115 15.94 -10.26 -9.69
CA PRO A 115 16.98 -9.23 -9.60
C PRO A 115 17.07 -8.35 -10.85
N ASP A 116 16.89 -8.90 -12.05
CA ASP A 116 16.92 -8.12 -13.31
C ASP A 116 15.77 -7.11 -13.39
N ALA A 117 14.56 -7.53 -12.98
CA ALA A 117 13.41 -6.64 -12.92
C ALA A 117 13.58 -5.56 -11.84
N ALA A 118 14.15 -5.92 -10.68
CA ALA A 118 14.45 -4.97 -9.61
C ALA A 118 15.50 -3.94 -10.05
N ALA A 119 16.56 -4.38 -10.74
CA ALA A 119 17.58 -3.48 -11.28
C ALA A 119 17.01 -2.54 -12.34
N ALA A 120 16.07 -3.00 -13.16
CA ALA A 120 15.46 -2.19 -14.21
C ALA A 120 14.40 -1.20 -13.70
N LEU A 121 13.61 -1.59 -12.71
CA LEU A 121 12.57 -0.74 -12.12
C LEU A 121 13.12 0.18 -11.04
N GLY A 122 14.11 -0.29 -10.28
CA GLY A 122 14.51 0.32 -9.04
C GLY A 122 13.38 0.35 -7.99
N PRO A 123 13.63 0.99 -6.85
CA PRO A 123 12.66 1.15 -5.77
C PRO A 123 11.41 1.95 -6.20
N TRP A 124 11.62 3.03 -6.95
CA TRP A 124 10.54 3.94 -7.35
C TRP A 124 9.72 3.37 -8.50
N GLY A 125 10.35 2.68 -9.46
CA GLY A 125 9.60 1.91 -10.45
C GLY A 125 8.81 0.77 -9.82
N THR A 126 9.30 0.17 -8.72
CA THR A 126 8.53 -0.83 -7.95
C THR A 126 7.29 -0.21 -7.30
N VAL A 127 7.42 0.99 -6.71
CA VAL A 127 6.26 1.77 -6.22
C VAL A 127 5.26 2.02 -7.34
N GLY A 128 5.73 2.50 -8.50
CA GLY A 128 4.88 2.77 -9.66
C GLY A 128 4.18 1.50 -10.18
N ALA A 129 4.91 0.38 -10.27
CA ALA A 129 4.39 -0.89 -10.75
C ALA A 129 3.33 -1.48 -9.80
N LEU A 130 3.59 -1.44 -8.49
CA LEU A 130 2.61 -1.88 -7.50
C LEU A 130 1.38 -0.96 -7.48
N ALA A 131 1.57 0.36 -7.58
CA ALA A 131 0.47 1.31 -7.64
C ALA A 131 -0.41 1.06 -8.87
N PHE A 132 0.20 0.86 -10.05
CA PHE A 132 -0.51 0.47 -11.26
C PHE A 132 -1.31 -0.83 -11.08
N ALA A 133 -0.67 -1.87 -10.55
CA ALA A 133 -1.32 -3.16 -10.33
C ALA A 133 -2.52 -3.04 -9.38
N ASN A 134 -2.40 -2.25 -8.30
CA ASN A 134 -3.50 -2.00 -7.39
C ASN A 134 -4.66 -1.26 -8.08
N VAL A 135 -4.36 -0.23 -8.89
CA VAL A 135 -5.37 0.49 -9.67
C VAL A 135 -6.08 -0.46 -10.65
N ALA A 136 -5.32 -1.27 -11.39
CA ALA A 136 -5.87 -2.24 -12.34
C ALA A 136 -6.80 -3.25 -11.64
N GLY A 137 -6.40 -3.73 -10.46
CA GLY A 137 -7.22 -4.63 -9.64
C GLY A 137 -8.54 -4.00 -9.18
N ILE A 138 -8.53 -2.74 -8.73
CA ILE A 138 -9.74 -2.03 -8.27
C ILE A 138 -10.67 -1.71 -9.46
N LEU A 139 -10.10 -1.27 -10.59
CA LEU A 139 -10.87 -0.94 -11.79
C LEU A 139 -11.44 -2.17 -12.50
N ALA A 140 -10.96 -3.37 -12.18
CA ALA A 140 -11.54 -4.62 -12.63
C ALA A 140 -12.84 -4.95 -11.89
N VAL A 141 -13.86 -4.10 -12.05
CA VAL A 141 -15.20 -4.20 -11.43
C VAL A 141 -15.88 -5.55 -11.74
N ILE A 142 -15.44 -6.23 -12.82
CA ILE A 142 -16.01 -7.49 -13.32
C ILE A 142 -15.37 -8.73 -12.66
N ALA A 143 -14.20 -8.61 -12.05
CA ALA A 143 -13.55 -9.72 -11.35
C ALA A 143 -13.91 -9.69 -9.86
N PRO A 144 -14.55 -10.73 -9.29
CA PRO A 144 -14.84 -10.78 -7.86
C PRO A 144 -13.54 -10.62 -7.08
N ALA A 145 -13.46 -9.53 -6.31
CA ALA A 145 -12.30 -9.09 -5.53
C ALA A 145 -11.02 -8.73 -6.33
N GLY A 146 -11.12 -8.44 -7.64
CA GLY A 146 -9.95 -8.11 -8.47
C GLY A 146 -8.92 -9.24 -8.56
N LEU A 147 -9.31 -10.46 -8.16
CA LEU A 147 -8.45 -11.64 -8.13
C LEU A 147 -7.97 -11.96 -9.53
N GLY A 148 -6.65 -11.97 -9.71
CA GLY A 148 -6.00 -12.27 -10.96
C GLY A 148 -5.70 -11.04 -11.81
N VAL A 149 -6.51 -9.97 -11.77
CA VAL A 149 -6.22 -8.77 -12.60
C VAL A 149 -5.09 -7.94 -12.01
N ARG A 150 -5.07 -7.78 -10.68
CA ARG A 150 -3.94 -7.15 -10.00
C ARG A 150 -2.64 -7.90 -10.27
N GLU A 151 -2.67 -9.22 -10.09
CA GLU A 151 -1.51 -10.08 -10.25
C GLU A 151 -1.06 -10.14 -11.71
N ALA A 152 -1.99 -10.29 -12.66
CA ALA A 152 -1.68 -10.23 -14.08
C ALA A 152 -1.17 -8.87 -14.51
N GLY A 153 -1.71 -7.77 -13.97
CA GLY A 153 -1.23 -6.41 -14.23
C GLY A 153 0.21 -6.21 -13.75
N LEU A 154 0.54 -6.67 -12.54
CA LEU A 154 1.92 -6.64 -12.03
C LEU A 154 2.83 -7.55 -12.85
N ALA A 155 2.41 -8.79 -13.12
CA ALA A 155 3.19 -9.74 -13.91
C ALA A 155 3.45 -9.22 -15.33
N ALA A 156 2.45 -8.59 -15.96
CA ALA A 156 2.58 -8.00 -17.29
C ALA A 156 3.58 -6.84 -17.33
N LEU A 157 3.68 -6.04 -16.27
CA LEU A 157 4.74 -5.04 -16.16
C LEU A 157 6.12 -5.67 -16.02
N LEU A 158 6.24 -6.76 -15.25
CA LEU A 158 7.49 -7.44 -15.00
C LEU A 158 7.98 -8.29 -16.17
N LEU A 159 7.09 -8.62 -17.13
CA LEU A 159 7.42 -9.39 -18.34
C LEU A 159 8.55 -8.81 -19.19
N ALA A 160 8.81 -7.50 -19.09
CA ALA A 160 9.91 -6.88 -19.79
C ALA A 160 11.28 -7.38 -19.31
N TRP A 161 11.36 -7.99 -18.12
CA TRP A 161 12.61 -8.40 -17.47
C TRP A 161 12.59 -9.79 -16.83
N ALA A 162 11.44 -10.45 -16.79
CA ALA A 162 11.26 -11.77 -16.20
C ALA A 162 10.38 -12.66 -17.08
N SER A 163 10.52 -13.98 -16.93
CA SER A 163 9.62 -14.92 -17.60
C SER A 163 8.18 -14.79 -17.04
N TRP A 164 7.16 -15.12 -17.85
CA TRP A 164 5.77 -15.07 -17.37
C TRP A 164 5.53 -15.90 -16.10
N PRO A 165 6.01 -17.16 -16.00
CA PRO A 165 5.86 -17.94 -14.78
C PRO A 165 6.48 -17.27 -13.55
N ASP A 166 7.69 -16.71 -13.67
CA ASP A 166 8.38 -16.10 -12.53
C ASP A 166 7.73 -14.78 -12.11
N ALA A 167 7.32 -13.96 -13.09
CA ALA A 167 6.60 -12.71 -12.86
C ALA A 167 5.25 -12.95 -12.17
N LEU A 168 4.51 -13.98 -12.61
CA LEU A 168 3.24 -14.37 -12.01
C LEU A 168 3.43 -14.96 -10.61
N ALA A 169 4.44 -15.80 -10.40
CA ALA A 169 4.79 -16.34 -9.09
C ALA A 169 5.14 -15.22 -8.09
N PHE A 170 5.91 -14.23 -8.52
CA PHE A 170 6.20 -13.05 -7.71
C PHE A 170 4.93 -12.26 -7.37
N ALA A 171 4.06 -12.01 -8.35
CA ALA A 171 2.80 -11.30 -8.11
C ALA A 171 1.88 -12.04 -7.13
N ALA A 172 1.79 -13.37 -7.25
CA ALA A 172 1.07 -14.22 -6.32
C ALA A 172 1.68 -14.20 -4.91
N LEU A 173 3.01 -14.20 -4.79
CA LEU A 173 3.71 -14.07 -3.52
C LEU A 173 3.43 -12.71 -2.86
N ALA A 174 3.50 -11.63 -3.62
CA ALA A 174 3.16 -10.29 -3.14
C ALA A 174 1.70 -10.22 -2.62
N ARG A 175 0.77 -10.90 -3.31
CA ARG A 175 -0.62 -11.03 -2.84
C ARG A 175 -0.74 -11.83 -1.55
N LEU A 176 -0.05 -12.97 -1.47
CA LEU A 176 -0.03 -13.79 -0.26
C LEU A 176 0.46 -12.97 0.94
N LEU A 177 1.55 -12.23 0.77
CA LEU A 177 2.08 -11.35 1.83
C LEU A 177 1.08 -10.28 2.24
N SER A 178 0.36 -9.66 1.29
CA SER A 178 -0.66 -8.66 1.64
C SER A 178 -1.81 -9.29 2.42
N VAL A 179 -2.28 -10.48 2.02
CA VAL A 179 -3.33 -11.22 2.76
C VAL A 179 -2.87 -11.57 4.17
N LEU A 180 -1.63 -12.04 4.33
CA LEU A 180 -1.06 -12.34 5.64
C LEU A 180 -0.94 -11.08 6.52
N ALA A 181 -0.56 -9.93 5.93
CA ALA A 181 -0.52 -8.65 6.63
C ALA A 181 -1.92 -8.20 7.07
N ASP A 182 -2.93 -8.33 6.20
CA ASP A 182 -4.33 -8.00 6.53
C ASP A 182 -4.84 -8.89 7.67
N LEU A 183 -4.59 -10.20 7.61
CA LEU A 183 -4.97 -11.14 8.67
C LEU A 183 -4.27 -10.82 9.99
N ALA A 184 -2.97 -10.54 9.97
CA ALA A 184 -2.23 -10.14 11.16
C ALA A 184 -2.84 -8.86 11.75
N PHE A 185 -3.12 -7.86 10.92
CA PHE A 185 -3.74 -6.61 11.35
C PHE A 185 -5.10 -6.84 12.03
N VAL A 186 -5.97 -7.66 11.43
CA VAL A 186 -7.28 -8.02 12.02
C VAL A 186 -7.10 -8.69 13.39
N VAL A 187 -6.16 -9.61 13.52
CA VAL A 187 -5.86 -10.28 14.79
C VAL A 187 -5.37 -9.27 15.83
N PHE A 188 -4.40 -8.41 15.49
CA PHE A 188 -3.88 -7.39 16.38
C PHE A 188 -4.96 -6.39 16.82
N ALA A 189 -5.79 -5.91 15.89
CA ALA A 189 -6.89 -5.01 16.18
C ALA A 189 -7.93 -5.68 17.10
N GLY A 190 -8.23 -6.96 16.88
CA GLY A 190 -9.12 -7.74 17.75
C GLY A 190 -8.58 -7.89 19.18
N ILE A 191 -7.28 -8.18 19.33
CA ILE A 191 -6.62 -8.25 20.65
C ILE A 191 -6.66 -6.90 21.35
N ALA A 192 -6.27 -5.82 20.66
CA ALA A 192 -6.27 -4.47 21.22
C ALA A 192 -7.67 -4.02 21.65
N GLY A 193 -8.69 -4.29 20.82
CA GLY A 193 -10.08 -3.97 21.14
C GLY A 193 -10.58 -4.68 22.39
N ARG A 194 -10.22 -5.97 22.58
CA ARG A 194 -10.54 -6.71 23.81
C ARG A 194 -9.86 -6.12 25.04
N LEU A 195 -8.56 -5.85 24.95
CA LEU A 195 -7.80 -5.25 26.07
C LEU A 195 -8.36 -3.88 26.48
N MET A 196 -8.83 -3.08 25.52
CA MET A 196 -9.47 -1.80 25.81
C MET A 196 -10.84 -1.97 26.47
N ALA A 197 -11.64 -2.95 26.03
CA ALA A 197 -12.96 -3.23 26.61
C ALA A 197 -12.85 -3.74 28.07
N ASP A 198 -11.87 -4.58 28.38
CA ASP A 198 -11.61 -5.11 29.72
C ASP A 198 -11.05 -4.03 30.69
N SER A 199 -10.48 -2.96 30.13
CA SER A 199 -9.93 -1.83 30.87
C SER A 199 -10.99 -0.78 31.23
N ASP A 200 -12.18 -0.83 30.64
CA ASP A 200 -13.26 0.12 30.91
C ASP A 200 -13.92 -0.23 32.27
N PRO A 201 -13.86 0.67 33.28
CA PRO A 201 -14.49 0.45 34.58
C PRO A 201 -16.00 0.21 34.49
N ALA A 202 -16.66 0.71 33.43
CA ALA A 202 -18.08 0.53 33.21
C ALA A 202 -18.47 -0.94 32.96
N ASN A 203 -17.54 -1.78 32.47
CA ASN A 203 -17.78 -3.20 32.19
C ASN A 203 -17.49 -4.13 33.40
N ARG A 204 -17.15 -3.59 34.58
CA ARG A 204 -16.75 -4.39 35.76
C ARG A 204 -17.88 -4.69 36.75
N PHE A 205 -19.10 -4.23 36.50
CA PHE A 205 -20.22 -4.31 37.44
C PHE A 205 -21.45 -5.09 36.93
N ASP A 206 -21.31 -5.80 35.81
CA ASP A 206 -22.28 -6.77 35.29
C ASP A 206 -21.82 -8.21 35.59
#